data_AF-A0A2V2V3V3-F1
#
_entry.id   AF-A0A2V2V3V3-F1
#
_cell.length_a   1.000
_cell.length_b   1.000
_cell.length_c   1.000
_cell.angle_alpha   90.00
_cell.angle_beta   90.00
_cell.angle_gamma   90.00
#
_symmetry.space_group_name_H-M   'P 1'
#
loop_
_entity.id
_entity.type
_entity.pdbx_description
1 polymer ?
#
loop_
_entity_poly.entity_id
_entity_poly.type
_entity_poly.pdbx_seq_one_letter_code
_entity_poly.pdbx_strand_id
1 'polypeptide(L)'
;MAAGSYLLYQLLHYDVEKLQLVVYCFGDTTYVFDKTIQTVTKCEGNEISKNLLCDLWQRGMKGYIIYDVTEKGMPASCFASFCEWGMIVVSSPSLDNYDGWATQVTATRIIMNCPDEKDVKAMCAWMKQGLDPDEQAEYWSMVEKHMEKVGPLPRHIFHANDFKARFGAVEDALEAINSRYADDRFILPGEGLWYSKDPSQKLVRIVRIRGERGAERFRNAPICYSLGSRSANILAKAMSEKGFLLFVLGARKTILSACTDRFCLRALIFGRFVSAMTEELKEVRPPARRGARRTVLKANPGAHPTEICEIPGVGEIDAKQNINHRVLYIPVVRDFPLVDCFFFVESPRRTLVGLRMTTAGEHHTTTSTVWQFTEHLSEFFDGWEEFAQGLSWEIIYVQHADSTPMNGWQRCDVVNTDGVSEEENRGRIAEFWKTTHQYQFALTECFLRRMFYS
;
A
#
# COMPACT_ATOMS: atom_id res chain seq x y z
N MET A 1 -8.79 -14.53 6.21
CA MET A 1 -10.25 -14.36 6.04
C MET A 1 -10.83 -15.77 5.95
N ALA A 2 -11.78 -16.13 6.80
CA ALA A 2 -12.41 -17.45 6.75
C ALA A 2 -13.48 -17.49 5.64
N ALA A 3 -13.10 -17.13 4.41
CA ALA A 3 -14.00 -17.02 3.27
C ALA A 3 -14.77 -18.32 3.03
N GLY A 4 -14.11 -19.47 3.20
CA GLY A 4 -14.76 -20.78 3.16
C GLY A 4 -15.89 -20.92 4.17
N SER A 5 -15.68 -20.54 5.43
CA SER A 5 -16.72 -20.62 6.47
C SER A 5 -17.89 -19.66 6.24
N TYR A 6 -17.64 -18.46 5.69
CA TYR A 6 -18.70 -17.52 5.34
C TYR A 6 -19.55 -18.06 4.19
N LEU A 7 -18.91 -18.59 3.14
CA LEU A 7 -19.61 -19.26 2.05
C LEU A 7 -20.42 -20.45 2.55
N LEU A 8 -19.85 -21.25 3.45
CA LEU A 8 -20.54 -22.38 4.07
C LEU A 8 -21.80 -21.91 4.79
N TYR A 9 -21.69 -20.87 5.63
CA TYR A 9 -22.85 -20.28 6.30
C TYR A 9 -23.93 -19.82 5.31
N GLN A 10 -23.57 -19.10 4.25
CA GLN A 10 -24.50 -18.62 3.23
C GLN A 10 -25.22 -19.78 2.52
N LEU A 11 -24.49 -20.83 2.13
CA LEU A 11 -25.06 -21.98 1.42
C LEU A 11 -25.97 -22.84 2.34
N LEU A 12 -25.63 -22.94 3.62
CA LEU A 12 -26.47 -23.62 4.61
C LEU A 12 -27.81 -22.91 4.84
N HIS A 13 -27.84 -21.58 4.72
CA HIS A 13 -29.08 -20.78 4.84
C HIS A 13 -29.82 -20.59 3.51
N TYR A 14 -29.29 -21.12 2.41
CA TYR A 14 -29.95 -21.07 1.11
C TYR A 14 -31.18 -21.97 1.07
N ASP A 15 -32.07 -21.74 0.11
CA ASP A 15 -33.26 -22.55 -0.12
C ASP A 15 -32.93 -24.05 -0.28
N VAL A 16 -33.53 -24.89 0.56
CA VAL A 16 -33.30 -26.35 0.61
C VAL A 16 -33.86 -27.08 -0.61
N GLU A 17 -34.92 -26.56 -1.25
CA GLU A 17 -35.51 -27.17 -2.46
C GLU A 17 -34.60 -27.02 -3.68
N LYS A 18 -33.72 -26.01 -3.63
CA LYS A 18 -32.74 -25.71 -4.67
C LYS A 18 -31.37 -26.31 -4.35
N LEU A 19 -31.00 -26.36 -3.07
CA LEU A 19 -29.70 -26.84 -2.61
C LEU A 19 -29.86 -27.73 -1.37
N GLN A 20 -29.73 -29.03 -1.58
CA GLN A 20 -29.92 -30.06 -0.57
C GLN A 20 -28.61 -30.39 0.17
N LEU A 21 -27.48 -30.37 -0.54
CA LEU A 21 -26.17 -30.72 0.00
C LEU A 21 -25.20 -29.55 -0.07
N VAL A 22 -24.46 -29.32 1.01
CA VAL A 22 -23.27 -28.44 1.00
C VAL A 22 -22.07 -29.25 1.41
N VAL A 23 -21.02 -29.24 0.59
CA VAL A 23 -19.79 -29.99 0.84
C VAL A 23 -18.68 -29.01 1.15
N TYR A 24 -18.02 -29.16 2.29
CA TYR A 24 -16.88 -28.36 2.68
C TYR A 24 -15.63 -29.24 2.76
N CYS A 25 -14.74 -29.09 1.80
CA CYS A 25 -13.47 -29.79 1.75
C CYS A 25 -12.36 -28.87 2.28
N PHE A 26 -11.60 -29.36 3.26
CA PHE A 26 -10.49 -28.66 3.87
C PHE A 26 -9.34 -29.65 4.13
N GLY A 27 -8.24 -29.50 3.38
CA GLY A 27 -7.17 -30.50 3.37
C GLY A 27 -7.68 -31.86 2.91
N ASP A 28 -7.40 -32.91 3.69
CA ASP A 28 -7.87 -34.28 3.45
C ASP A 28 -9.21 -34.60 4.14
N THR A 29 -9.86 -33.59 4.73
CA THR A 29 -11.15 -33.74 5.41
C THR A 29 -12.27 -33.15 4.57
N THR A 30 -13.35 -33.92 4.40
CA THR A 30 -14.58 -33.48 3.74
C THR A 30 -15.74 -33.53 4.71
N TYR A 31 -16.49 -32.43 4.83
CA TYR A 31 -17.74 -32.37 5.56
C TYR A 31 -18.90 -32.29 4.57
N VAL A 32 -19.85 -33.20 4.68
CA VAL A 32 -21.07 -33.21 3.87
C VAL A 32 -22.24 -32.82 4.77
N PHE A 33 -22.82 -31.66 4.51
CA PHE A 33 -24.00 -31.15 5.21
C PHE A 33 -25.24 -31.49 4.40
N ASP A 34 -26.09 -32.35 4.95
CA ASP A 34 -27.39 -32.66 4.38
C ASP A 34 -28.45 -31.78 5.03
N LYS A 35 -28.96 -30.82 4.26
CA LYS A 35 -29.96 -29.86 4.72
C LYS A 35 -31.37 -30.46 4.79
N THR A 36 -31.61 -31.59 4.13
CA THR A 36 -32.94 -32.24 4.10
C THR A 36 -33.22 -32.98 5.40
N ILE A 37 -32.18 -33.63 5.95
CA ILE A 37 -32.25 -34.38 7.22
C ILE A 37 -31.46 -33.72 8.35
N GLN A 38 -30.86 -32.55 8.10
CA GLN A 38 -30.08 -31.75 9.06
C GLN A 38 -28.91 -32.52 9.70
N THR A 39 -28.16 -33.27 8.89
CA THR A 39 -27.01 -34.05 9.36
C THR A 39 -25.69 -33.56 8.77
N VAL A 40 -24.59 -33.89 9.44
CA VAL A 40 -23.24 -33.61 8.98
C VAL A 40 -22.42 -34.89 9.03
N THR A 41 -21.87 -35.28 7.88
CA THR A 41 -20.98 -36.44 7.76
C THR A 41 -19.56 -35.95 7.56
N LYS A 42 -18.64 -36.39 8.44
CA LYS A 42 -17.20 -36.15 8.29
C LYS A 42 -16.55 -37.35 7.60
N CYS A 43 -15.81 -37.09 6.52
CA CYS A 43 -15.01 -38.07 5.82
C CYS A 43 -13.54 -37.67 5.87
N GLU A 44 -12.69 -38.61 6.25
CA GLU A 44 -11.24 -38.45 6.20
C GLU A 44 -10.70 -39.28 5.02
N GLY A 45 -9.89 -38.65 4.17
CA GLY A 45 -9.32 -39.29 3.00
C GLY A 45 -10.08 -38.99 1.71
N ASN A 46 -9.29 -38.75 0.67
CA ASN A 46 -9.75 -38.25 -0.62
C ASN A 46 -10.60 -39.28 -1.40
N GLU A 47 -10.26 -40.57 -1.33
CA GLU A 47 -11.01 -41.63 -2.02
C GLU A 47 -12.39 -41.88 -1.38
N ILE A 48 -12.44 -41.95 -0.05
CA ILE A 48 -13.69 -42.13 0.71
C ILE A 48 -14.63 -40.96 0.43
N SER A 49 -14.10 -39.74 0.47
CA SER A 49 -14.86 -38.53 0.15
C SER A 49 -15.41 -38.57 -1.28
N LYS A 50 -14.61 -38.95 -2.27
CA LYS A 50 -15.06 -39.07 -3.67
C LYS A 50 -16.20 -40.08 -3.84
N ASN A 51 -16.07 -41.27 -3.26
CA ASN A 51 -17.09 -42.31 -3.39
C ASN A 51 -18.43 -41.86 -2.80
N LEU A 52 -18.40 -41.26 -1.60
CA LEU A 52 -19.61 -40.71 -0.96
C LEU A 52 -20.27 -39.64 -1.84
N LEU A 53 -19.49 -38.72 -2.40
CA LEU A 53 -20.01 -37.66 -3.27
C LEU A 53 -20.61 -38.22 -4.56
N CYS A 54 -19.96 -39.23 -5.17
CA CYS A 54 -20.50 -39.93 -6.33
C CYS A 54 -21.84 -40.60 -6.03
N ASP A 55 -21.96 -41.30 -4.90
CA ASP A 55 -23.22 -41.95 -4.48
C ASP A 55 -24.35 -40.95 -4.29
N LEU A 56 -24.06 -39.81 -3.64
CA LEU A 56 -25.04 -38.74 -3.42
C LEU A 56 -25.47 -38.08 -4.73
N TRP A 57 -24.53 -37.84 -5.64
CA TRP A 57 -24.83 -37.31 -6.97
C TRP A 57 -25.67 -38.30 -7.80
N GLN A 58 -25.35 -39.59 -7.81
CA GLN A 58 -26.12 -40.63 -8.51
C GLN A 58 -27.56 -40.77 -7.98
N ARG A 59 -27.79 -40.41 -6.71
CA ARG A 59 -29.15 -40.34 -6.13
C ARG A 59 -29.94 -39.11 -6.56
N GLY A 60 -29.38 -38.24 -7.41
CA GLY A 60 -30.02 -37.05 -7.93
C GLY A 60 -30.08 -35.88 -6.94
N MET A 61 -29.24 -35.90 -5.90
CA MET A 61 -29.19 -34.83 -4.91
C MET A 61 -28.56 -33.57 -5.51
N LYS A 62 -29.11 -32.40 -5.20
CA LYS A 62 -28.55 -31.10 -5.62
C LYS A 62 -27.54 -30.61 -4.61
N GLY A 63 -26.27 -30.51 -5.00
CA GLY A 63 -25.18 -30.12 -4.11
C GLY A 63 -24.35 -28.93 -4.57
N TYR A 64 -23.59 -28.38 -3.63
CA TYR A 64 -22.60 -27.34 -3.87
C TYR A 64 -21.33 -27.63 -3.08
N ILE A 65 -20.17 -27.43 -3.72
CA ILE A 65 -18.86 -27.76 -3.16
C ILE A 65 -18.08 -26.48 -2.85
N ILE A 66 -17.56 -26.39 -1.63
CA ILE A 66 -16.53 -25.42 -1.26
C ILE A 66 -15.23 -26.21 -1.05
N TYR A 67 -14.20 -25.88 -1.81
CA TYR A 67 -12.88 -26.48 -1.69
C TYR A 67 -11.88 -25.44 -1.16
N ASP A 68 -11.49 -25.55 0.10
CA ASP A 68 -10.55 -24.65 0.78
C ASP A 68 -9.13 -25.25 0.75
N VAL A 69 -8.25 -24.64 -0.06
CA VAL A 69 -6.93 -25.18 -0.40
C VAL A 69 -5.91 -24.85 0.68
N THR A 70 -5.26 -25.87 1.23
CA THR A 70 -4.25 -25.72 2.30
C THR A 70 -2.82 -25.58 1.78
N GLU A 71 -2.22 -26.63 1.18
CA GLU A 71 -0.81 -26.59 0.70
C GLU A 71 -0.55 -27.40 -0.58
N LYS A 72 -1.10 -28.62 -0.70
CA LYS A 72 -1.19 -29.38 -1.96
C LYS A 72 -2.65 -29.51 -2.30
N GLY A 73 -3.10 -28.77 -3.31
CA GLY A 73 -4.46 -28.90 -3.80
C GLY A 73 -4.70 -30.30 -4.37
N MET A 74 -5.87 -30.86 -4.09
CA MET A 74 -6.43 -31.96 -4.85
C MET A 74 -6.57 -31.53 -6.32
N PRO A 75 -6.16 -32.34 -7.30
CA PRO A 75 -6.30 -32.00 -8.71
C PRO A 75 -7.76 -31.69 -9.05
N ALA A 76 -8.00 -30.67 -9.88
CA ALA A 76 -9.37 -30.29 -10.28
C ALA A 76 -10.11 -31.45 -10.96
N SER A 77 -9.38 -32.37 -11.61
CA SER A 77 -9.90 -33.61 -12.17
C SER A 77 -10.69 -34.47 -11.18
N CYS A 78 -10.45 -34.34 -9.88
CA CYS A 78 -11.21 -35.02 -8.83
C CYS A 78 -12.68 -34.59 -8.77
N PHE A 79 -12.98 -33.41 -9.31
CA PHE A 79 -14.30 -32.79 -9.26
C PHE A 79 -14.94 -32.64 -10.64
N ALA A 80 -14.21 -32.98 -11.71
CA ALA A 80 -14.70 -32.92 -13.09
C ALA A 80 -15.94 -33.80 -13.33
N SER A 81 -16.17 -34.82 -12.49
CA SER A 81 -17.34 -35.71 -12.56
C SER A 81 -18.64 -35.07 -12.06
N PHE A 82 -18.60 -33.92 -11.38
CA PHE A 82 -19.76 -33.28 -10.76
C PHE A 82 -20.29 -32.09 -11.57
N CYS A 83 -20.42 -32.23 -12.90
CA CYS A 83 -20.78 -31.14 -13.83
C CYS A 83 -22.09 -30.40 -13.49
N GLU A 84 -22.99 -31.02 -12.72
CA GLU A 84 -24.28 -30.43 -12.32
C GLU A 84 -24.25 -29.68 -10.99
N TRP A 85 -23.19 -29.87 -10.19
CA TRP A 85 -23.03 -29.20 -8.90
C TRP A 85 -22.21 -27.91 -9.06
N GLY A 86 -22.63 -26.86 -8.36
CA GLY A 86 -21.83 -25.63 -8.28
C GLY A 86 -20.60 -25.83 -7.39
N MET A 87 -19.50 -25.16 -7.71
CA MET A 87 -18.26 -25.27 -6.94
C MET A 87 -17.56 -23.91 -6.79
N ILE A 88 -17.06 -23.63 -5.58
CA ILE A 88 -16.11 -22.56 -5.31
C ILE A 88 -14.83 -23.17 -4.75
N VAL A 89 -13.70 -22.74 -5.33
CA VAL A 89 -12.38 -23.01 -4.79
C VAL A 89 -11.90 -21.75 -4.07
N VAL A 90 -11.58 -21.90 -2.80
CA VAL A 90 -10.92 -20.87 -1.99
C VAL A 90 -9.45 -21.24 -1.92
N SER A 91 -8.58 -20.49 -2.60
CA SER A 91 -7.14 -20.77 -2.61
C SER A 91 -6.34 -19.54 -2.21
N SER A 92 -5.16 -19.79 -1.64
CA SER A 92 -4.11 -18.78 -1.57
C SER A 92 -3.71 -18.38 -3.00
N PRO A 93 -3.13 -17.19 -3.21
CA PRO A 93 -2.81 -16.69 -4.54
C PRO A 93 -1.67 -17.43 -5.25
N SER A 94 -1.33 -18.67 -4.90
CA SER A 94 -0.28 -19.47 -5.56
C SER A 94 -0.61 -19.76 -7.04
N LEU A 95 0.36 -19.46 -7.92
CA LEU A 95 0.28 -19.65 -9.37
C LEU A 95 -0.07 -21.09 -9.76
N ASP A 96 0.64 -22.06 -9.15
CA ASP A 96 0.53 -23.46 -9.52
C ASP A 96 -0.88 -24.03 -9.21
N ASN A 97 -1.58 -23.44 -8.23
CA ASN A 97 -2.96 -23.81 -7.93
C ASN A 97 -3.90 -23.23 -8.99
N TYR A 98 -3.87 -21.91 -9.22
CA TYR A 98 -4.87 -21.25 -10.08
C TYR A 98 -4.81 -21.71 -11.54
N ASP A 99 -3.61 -21.81 -12.13
CA ASP A 99 -3.46 -22.18 -13.55
C ASP A 99 -3.96 -23.61 -13.82
N GLY A 100 -3.80 -24.50 -12.84
CA GLY A 100 -4.35 -25.86 -12.87
C GLY A 100 -5.89 -25.85 -12.92
N TRP A 101 -6.54 -25.08 -12.05
CA TRP A 101 -8.01 -25.01 -11.98
C TRP A 101 -8.62 -24.26 -13.18
N ALA A 102 -8.04 -23.14 -13.59
CA ALA A 102 -8.55 -22.35 -14.71
C ALA A 102 -8.56 -23.16 -16.02
N THR A 103 -7.48 -23.90 -16.28
CA THR A 103 -7.32 -24.71 -17.50
C THR A 103 -8.21 -25.95 -17.49
N GLN A 104 -8.40 -26.60 -16.33
CA GLN A 104 -9.09 -27.89 -16.23
C GLN A 104 -10.62 -27.77 -16.14
N VAL A 105 -11.17 -26.70 -15.58
CA VAL A 105 -12.62 -26.61 -15.28
C VAL A 105 -13.30 -25.32 -15.77
N THR A 106 -12.65 -24.52 -16.63
CA THR A 106 -13.20 -23.24 -17.15
C THR A 106 -13.69 -22.32 -16.01
N ALA A 107 -12.97 -22.31 -14.88
CA ALA A 107 -13.38 -21.60 -13.69
C ALA A 107 -13.44 -20.08 -13.92
N THR A 108 -14.51 -19.44 -13.44
CA THR A 108 -14.60 -17.98 -13.39
C THR A 108 -13.84 -17.47 -12.17
N ARG A 109 -12.89 -16.56 -12.39
CA ARG A 109 -12.11 -15.94 -11.30
C ARG A 109 -12.93 -14.91 -10.55
N ILE A 110 -13.05 -15.08 -9.24
CA ILE A 110 -13.60 -14.06 -8.33
C ILE A 110 -12.48 -13.57 -7.43
N ILE A 111 -12.26 -12.26 -7.38
CA ILE A 111 -11.28 -11.64 -6.49
C ILE A 111 -12.01 -10.80 -5.46
N MET A 112 -11.80 -11.12 -4.19
CA MET A 112 -12.27 -10.33 -3.06
C MET A 112 -11.14 -9.48 -2.50
N ASN A 113 -11.44 -8.23 -2.17
CA ASN A 113 -10.48 -7.37 -1.48
C ASN A 113 -10.21 -7.92 -0.08
N CYS A 114 -8.98 -7.73 0.41
CA CYS A 114 -8.70 -7.92 1.83
C CYS A 114 -9.54 -6.96 2.67
N PRO A 115 -9.80 -7.29 3.95
CA PRO A 115 -10.42 -6.36 4.88
C PRO A 115 -9.66 -5.04 4.91
N ASP A 116 -10.37 -3.94 5.14
CA ASP A 116 -9.76 -2.66 5.46
C ASP A 116 -9.62 -2.47 6.98
N GLU A 117 -9.12 -1.31 7.39
CA GLU A 117 -8.95 -0.95 8.80
C GLU A 117 -10.26 -0.97 9.58
N LYS A 118 -11.36 -0.51 8.99
CA LYS A 118 -12.66 -0.48 9.64
C LYS A 118 -13.21 -1.89 9.82
N ASP A 119 -13.02 -2.75 8.83
CA ASP A 119 -13.38 -4.16 8.93
C ASP A 119 -12.61 -4.83 10.08
N VAL A 120 -11.29 -4.64 10.16
CA VAL A 120 -10.48 -5.22 11.23
C VAL A 120 -10.85 -4.63 12.59
N LYS A 121 -11.11 -3.31 12.67
CA LYS A 121 -11.55 -2.66 13.91
C LYS A 121 -12.86 -3.24 14.42
N ALA A 122 -13.82 -3.50 13.53
CA ALA A 122 -15.06 -4.17 13.88
C ALA A 122 -14.81 -5.61 14.36
N MET A 123 -13.89 -6.35 13.73
CA MET A 123 -13.50 -7.68 14.20
C MET A 123 -12.89 -7.62 15.61
N CYS A 124 -12.01 -6.66 15.90
CA CYS A 124 -11.43 -6.48 17.23
C CYS A 124 -12.50 -6.19 18.29
N ALA A 125 -13.42 -5.26 17.99
CA ALA A 125 -14.53 -4.91 18.89
C ALA A 125 -15.41 -6.13 19.20
N TRP A 126 -15.69 -6.97 18.20
CA TRP A 126 -16.45 -8.20 18.39
C TRP A 126 -15.67 -9.26 19.19
N MET A 127 -14.40 -9.49 18.85
CA MET A 127 -13.54 -10.48 19.53
C MET A 127 -13.30 -10.16 21.01
N LYS A 128 -13.35 -8.88 21.37
CA LYS A 128 -13.11 -8.37 22.73
C LYS A 128 -14.38 -7.82 23.36
N GLN A 129 -15.55 -8.21 22.85
CA GLN A 129 -16.83 -7.80 23.40
C GLN A 129 -16.94 -8.20 24.88
N GLY A 130 -17.35 -7.25 25.72
CA GLY A 130 -17.53 -7.46 27.16
C GLY A 130 -16.27 -7.26 28.01
N LEU A 131 -15.12 -6.97 27.39
CA LEU A 131 -13.94 -6.46 28.11
C LEU A 131 -14.08 -4.96 28.40
N ASP A 132 -13.26 -4.50 29.34
CA ASP A 132 -13.17 -3.08 29.69
C ASP A 132 -12.72 -2.22 28.47
N PRO A 133 -13.21 -0.98 28.31
CA PRO A 133 -12.82 -0.10 27.20
C PRO A 133 -11.30 0.10 27.06
N ASP A 134 -10.55 0.13 28.16
CA ASP A 134 -9.10 0.35 28.10
C ASP A 134 -8.39 -0.88 27.52
N GLU A 135 -8.80 -2.09 27.91
CA GLU A 135 -8.29 -3.34 27.34
C GLU A 135 -8.62 -3.48 25.84
N GLN A 136 -9.81 -3.01 25.43
CA GLN A 136 -10.19 -2.99 24.02
C GLN A 136 -9.33 -2.00 23.22
N ALA A 137 -9.02 -0.84 23.79
CA ALA A 137 -8.16 0.17 23.18
C ALA A 137 -6.71 -0.33 23.05
N GLU A 138 -6.17 -0.99 24.08
CA GLU A 138 -4.84 -1.60 24.05
C GLU A 138 -4.76 -2.70 22.98
N TYR A 139 -5.76 -3.58 22.92
CA TYR A 139 -5.83 -4.62 21.90
C TYR A 139 -5.91 -4.05 20.49
N TRP A 140 -6.72 -3.00 20.27
CA TRP A 140 -6.78 -2.31 18.98
C TRP A 140 -5.42 -1.69 18.61
N SER A 141 -4.76 -1.00 19.55
CA SER A 141 -3.44 -0.38 19.33
C SER A 141 -2.40 -1.42 18.89
N MET A 142 -2.39 -2.61 19.51
CA MET A 142 -1.53 -3.72 19.09
C MET A 142 -1.83 -4.18 17.65
N VAL A 143 -3.11 -4.40 17.33
CA VAL A 143 -3.53 -4.88 15.99
C VAL A 143 -3.24 -3.84 14.90
N GLU A 144 -3.45 -2.57 15.20
CA GLU A 144 -3.13 -1.44 14.33
C GLU A 144 -1.64 -1.41 13.99
N LYS A 145 -0.76 -1.51 15.00
CA LYS A 145 0.70 -1.63 14.79
C LYS A 145 1.07 -2.83 13.93
N HIS A 146 0.44 -3.99 14.16
CA HIS A 146 0.68 -5.16 13.31
C HIS A 146 0.26 -4.90 11.85
N MET A 147 -0.90 -4.27 11.64
CA MET A 147 -1.39 -3.92 10.31
C MET A 147 -0.49 -2.95 9.56
N GLU A 148 0.14 -2.00 10.24
CA GLU A 148 1.09 -1.08 9.61
C GLU A 148 2.30 -1.80 9.02
N LYS A 149 2.75 -2.89 9.65
CA LYS A 149 3.94 -3.63 9.21
C LYS A 149 3.62 -4.80 8.25
N VAL A 150 2.50 -5.51 8.42
CA VAL A 150 2.15 -6.70 7.61
C VAL A 150 0.79 -6.64 6.91
N GLY A 151 0.09 -5.51 7.01
CA GLY A 151 -1.23 -5.26 6.42
C GLY A 151 -2.42 -5.92 7.14
N PRO A 152 -3.64 -5.62 6.69
CA PRO A 152 -4.89 -6.13 7.28
C PRO A 152 -5.12 -7.60 6.89
N LEU A 153 -4.23 -8.48 7.36
CA LEU A 153 -4.31 -9.92 7.14
C LEU A 153 -4.72 -10.59 8.45
N PRO A 154 -6.01 -10.91 8.66
CA PRO A 154 -6.52 -11.46 9.93
C PRO A 154 -5.70 -12.61 10.52
N ARG A 155 -5.15 -13.48 9.66
CA ARG A 155 -4.32 -14.62 10.06
C ARG A 155 -3.03 -14.23 10.79
N HIS A 156 -2.57 -12.99 10.63
CA HIS A 156 -1.24 -12.55 11.08
C HIS A 156 -1.27 -11.37 12.04
N ILE A 157 -2.43 -10.73 12.27
CA ILE A 157 -2.48 -9.46 13.02
C ILE A 157 -3.10 -9.59 14.42
N PHE A 158 -3.89 -10.63 14.68
CA PHE A 158 -4.60 -10.76 15.96
C PHE A 158 -3.76 -11.39 17.08
N HIS A 159 -2.69 -12.09 16.74
CA HIS A 159 -1.82 -12.79 17.69
C HIS A 159 -0.35 -12.48 17.45
N ALA A 160 0.40 -12.23 18.53
CA ALA A 160 1.80 -11.80 18.47
C ALA A 160 2.73 -12.83 17.79
N ASN A 161 2.52 -14.13 18.01
CA ASN A 161 3.35 -15.17 17.39
C ASN A 161 3.14 -15.26 15.87
N ASP A 162 1.89 -15.18 15.42
CA ASP A 162 1.55 -15.18 13.99
C ASP A 162 2.07 -13.93 13.30
N PHE A 163 1.98 -12.79 13.99
CA PHE A 163 2.57 -11.52 13.55
C PHE A 163 4.08 -11.67 13.41
N LYS A 164 4.78 -12.14 14.44
CA LYS A 164 6.24 -12.27 14.44
C LYS A 164 6.73 -13.18 13.30
N ALA A 165 6.06 -14.32 13.10
CA ALA A 165 6.37 -15.23 12.01
C ALA A 165 6.15 -14.57 10.63
N ARG A 166 5.04 -13.84 10.45
CA ARG A 166 4.76 -13.13 9.19
C ARG A 166 5.73 -11.98 8.97
N PHE A 167 6.06 -11.22 10.01
CA PHE A 167 6.96 -10.08 9.95
C PHE A 167 8.36 -10.54 9.56
N GLY A 168 8.89 -11.61 10.16
CA GLY A 168 10.16 -12.21 9.74
C GLY A 168 10.17 -12.59 8.26
N ALA A 169 9.14 -13.29 7.79
CA ALA A 169 9.03 -13.67 6.37
C ALA A 169 8.91 -12.46 5.41
N VAL A 170 8.41 -11.32 5.90
CA VAL A 170 8.34 -10.07 5.13
C VAL A 170 9.70 -9.39 5.07
N GLU A 171 10.45 -9.38 6.18
CA GLU A 171 11.84 -8.89 6.19
C GLU A 171 12.73 -9.72 5.26
N ASP A 172 12.64 -11.05 5.33
CA ASP A 172 13.37 -11.96 4.43
C ASP A 172 13.05 -11.65 2.95
N ALA A 173 11.77 -11.38 2.65
CA ALA A 173 11.32 -11.02 1.31
C ALA A 173 11.86 -9.66 0.85
N LEU A 174 11.94 -8.67 1.73
CA LEU A 174 12.54 -7.37 1.44
C LEU A 174 14.06 -7.49 1.22
N GLU A 175 14.76 -8.29 2.02
CA GLU A 175 16.19 -8.57 1.86
C GLU A 175 16.46 -9.30 0.53
N ALA A 176 15.60 -10.23 0.16
CA ALA A 176 15.71 -10.93 -1.12
C ALA A 176 15.63 -9.99 -2.34
N ILE A 177 14.86 -8.88 -2.27
CA ILE A 177 14.82 -7.85 -3.33
C ILE A 177 16.20 -7.20 -3.53
N ASN A 178 16.94 -7.01 -2.44
CA ASN A 178 18.27 -6.40 -2.45
C ASN A 178 19.31 -7.30 -3.14
N SER A 179 19.04 -8.61 -3.30
CA SER A 179 19.96 -9.57 -3.91
C SER A 179 19.72 -9.76 -5.43
N ARG A 180 20.77 -9.51 -6.24
CA ARG A 180 21.06 -9.93 -7.64
C ARG A 180 19.95 -9.99 -8.72
N TYR A 181 18.72 -9.53 -8.51
CA TYR A 181 17.63 -9.71 -9.48
C TYR A 181 16.64 -8.56 -9.60
N ALA A 182 17.00 -7.35 -9.15
CA ALA A 182 16.14 -6.17 -9.30
C ALA A 182 15.76 -5.93 -10.78
N ASP A 183 16.73 -6.10 -11.70
CA ASP A 183 16.52 -5.90 -13.14
C ASP A 183 15.88 -7.11 -13.86
N ASP A 184 15.94 -8.35 -13.33
CA ASP A 184 15.46 -9.53 -14.07
C ASP A 184 14.15 -10.14 -13.53
N ARG A 185 13.77 -9.86 -12.27
CA ARG A 185 12.60 -10.48 -11.62
C ARG A 185 11.57 -9.51 -11.07
N PHE A 186 11.96 -8.25 -10.84
CA PHE A 186 11.02 -7.19 -10.44
C PHE A 186 10.47 -6.41 -11.64
N ILE A 187 10.97 -6.70 -12.84
CA ILE A 187 10.42 -6.19 -14.09
C ILE A 187 9.03 -6.79 -14.30
N LEU A 188 8.07 -5.93 -14.00
CA LEU A 188 6.68 -5.93 -14.42
C LEU A 188 5.81 -7.01 -13.74
N PRO A 189 4.69 -6.61 -13.10
CA PRO A 189 3.47 -7.34 -13.41
C PRO A 189 3.37 -7.29 -14.93
N GLY A 190 3.60 -8.41 -15.61
CA GLY A 190 3.26 -8.53 -17.02
C GLY A 190 1.82 -8.06 -17.25
N GLU A 191 1.38 -7.98 -18.50
CA GLU A 191 0.02 -7.52 -18.83
C GLU A 191 -1.14 -8.28 -18.13
N GLY A 192 -0.84 -9.33 -17.35
CA GLY A 192 -1.79 -9.99 -16.47
C GLY A 192 -1.50 -9.85 -14.97
N LEU A 193 -2.52 -10.24 -14.23
CA LEU A 193 -2.55 -10.22 -12.78
C LEU A 193 -1.66 -11.33 -12.24
N TRP A 194 -0.64 -10.97 -11.46
CA TRP A 194 0.19 -11.91 -10.67
C TRP A 194 1.03 -12.89 -11.52
N TYR A 195 2.36 -12.70 -11.62
CA TYR A 195 3.28 -13.62 -12.33
C TYR A 195 4.68 -13.74 -11.70
N SER A 196 4.79 -13.98 -10.40
CA SER A 196 6.10 -14.16 -9.74
C SER A 196 6.07 -15.30 -8.72
N LYS A 197 7.01 -16.25 -8.85
CA LYS A 197 7.10 -17.45 -7.99
C LYS A 197 7.60 -17.17 -6.57
N ASP A 198 8.31 -16.07 -6.31
CA ASP A 198 8.76 -15.55 -4.98
C ASP A 198 9.68 -14.32 -5.22
N PRO A 199 9.93 -13.32 -4.32
CA PRO A 199 9.41 -13.04 -2.96
C PRO A 199 8.20 -12.07 -2.91
N SER A 200 7.76 -11.58 -4.05
CA SER A 200 6.77 -10.50 -4.16
C SER A 200 5.43 -10.83 -3.49
N GLN A 201 5.05 -12.11 -3.41
CA GLN A 201 3.81 -12.61 -2.81
C GLN A 201 3.63 -12.21 -1.33
N LYS A 202 4.74 -11.95 -0.63
CA LYS A 202 4.72 -11.52 0.78
C LYS A 202 4.48 -10.03 0.94
N LEU A 203 4.59 -9.24 -0.13
CA LEU A 203 4.62 -7.77 -0.11
C LEU A 203 3.45 -7.13 -0.88
N VAL A 204 2.86 -7.84 -1.84
CA VAL A 204 1.78 -7.32 -2.71
C VAL A 204 0.47 -8.08 -2.55
N ARG A 205 -0.64 -7.40 -2.82
CA ARG A 205 -2.01 -7.91 -2.89
C ARG A 205 -2.67 -7.49 -4.21
N ILE A 206 -3.74 -8.18 -4.57
CA ILE A 206 -4.61 -7.76 -5.68
C ILE A 206 -5.77 -6.96 -5.11
N VAL A 207 -6.10 -5.85 -5.77
CA VAL A 207 -7.24 -5.01 -5.45
C VAL A 207 -8.20 -5.01 -6.63
N ARG A 208 -9.47 -5.29 -6.35
CA ARG A 208 -10.60 -5.15 -7.25
C ARG A 208 -10.99 -3.68 -7.35
N ILE A 209 -11.07 -3.19 -8.58
CA ILE A 209 -11.47 -1.82 -8.94
C ILE A 209 -12.72 -1.92 -9.82
N ARG A 210 -13.73 -1.14 -9.49
CA ARG A 210 -14.94 -1.00 -10.29
C ARG A 210 -14.77 0.13 -11.29
N GLY A 211 -14.79 -0.17 -12.59
CA GLY A 211 -14.76 0.84 -13.65
C GLY A 211 -16.12 1.55 -13.83
N GLU A 212 -16.10 2.64 -14.60
CA GLU A 212 -17.25 3.55 -14.83
C GLU A 212 -18.52 2.91 -15.41
N ARG A 213 -18.43 1.67 -15.94
CA ARG A 213 -19.58 0.90 -16.46
C ARG A 213 -19.81 -0.44 -15.77
N GLY A 214 -19.35 -0.57 -14.53
CA GLY A 214 -19.46 -1.82 -13.76
C GLY A 214 -18.50 -2.93 -14.19
N ALA A 215 -17.69 -2.71 -15.22
CA ALA A 215 -16.60 -3.60 -15.59
C ALA A 215 -15.58 -3.69 -14.44
N GLU A 216 -15.31 -4.91 -14.00
CA GLU A 216 -14.32 -5.16 -12.97
C GLU A 216 -12.93 -5.17 -13.57
N ARG A 217 -12.02 -4.45 -12.93
CA ARG A 217 -10.60 -4.48 -13.21
C ARG A 217 -9.87 -4.86 -11.94
N PHE A 218 -8.70 -5.43 -12.09
CA PHE A 218 -7.87 -5.82 -10.97
C PHE A 218 -6.50 -5.17 -11.12
N ARG A 219 -5.91 -4.74 -10.00
CA ARG A 219 -4.60 -4.10 -9.96
C ARG A 219 -3.78 -4.68 -8.82
N ASN A 220 -2.46 -4.64 -8.96
CA ASN A 220 -1.60 -4.91 -7.82
C ASN A 220 -1.53 -3.69 -6.91
N ALA A 221 -1.39 -3.93 -5.62
CA ALA A 221 -1.08 -2.91 -4.63
C ALA A 221 -0.17 -3.50 -3.57
N PRO A 222 0.66 -2.71 -2.89
CA PRO A 222 1.30 -3.15 -1.66
C PRO A 222 0.27 -3.61 -0.63
N ILE A 223 0.66 -4.56 0.21
CA ILE A 223 -0.20 -5.08 1.29
C ILE A 223 -0.56 -3.97 2.29
N CYS A 224 0.40 -3.12 2.64
CA CYS A 224 0.20 -1.92 3.46
C CYS A 224 1.07 -0.75 2.96
N TYR A 225 0.91 0.42 3.58
CA TYR A 225 1.67 1.62 3.21
C TYR A 225 3.19 1.41 3.37
N SER A 226 3.62 0.97 4.56
CA SER A 226 5.04 0.87 4.91
C SER A 226 5.79 -0.08 3.97
N LEU A 227 5.24 -1.26 3.66
CA LEU A 227 5.87 -2.22 2.74
C LEU A 227 6.03 -1.65 1.34
N GLY A 228 5.03 -0.91 0.84
CA GLY A 228 5.17 -0.22 -0.44
C GLY A 228 6.29 0.83 -0.43
N SER A 229 6.41 1.57 0.67
CA SER A 229 7.45 2.59 0.86
C SER A 229 8.85 1.96 0.92
N ARG A 230 9.03 0.92 1.74
CA ARG A 230 10.30 0.19 1.92
C ARG A 230 10.73 -0.55 0.66
N SER A 231 9.81 -1.24 -0.02
CA SER A 231 10.11 -1.86 -1.33
C SER A 231 10.58 -0.83 -2.35
N ALA A 232 9.95 0.35 -2.41
CA ALA A 232 10.36 1.41 -3.32
C ALA A 232 11.77 1.94 -2.99
N ASN A 233 12.12 2.04 -1.71
CA ASN A 233 13.46 2.45 -1.27
C ASN A 233 14.54 1.45 -1.71
N ILE A 234 14.30 0.16 -1.47
CA ILE A 234 15.24 -0.91 -1.83
C ILE A 234 15.43 -0.95 -3.35
N LEU A 235 14.34 -0.91 -4.12
CA LEU A 235 14.41 -0.93 -5.59
C LEU A 235 15.18 0.27 -6.15
N ALA A 236 14.96 1.47 -5.60
CA ALA A 236 15.68 2.67 -6.04
C ALA A 236 17.19 2.57 -5.79
N LYS A 237 17.61 1.98 -4.65
CA LYS A 237 19.03 1.75 -4.34
C LYS A 237 19.65 0.62 -5.17
N ALA A 238 18.87 -0.41 -5.51
CA ALA A 238 19.37 -1.61 -6.17
C ALA A 238 19.41 -1.51 -7.70
N MET A 239 18.50 -0.75 -8.31
CA MET A 239 18.38 -0.64 -9.77
C MET A 239 19.27 0.47 -10.34
N SER A 240 19.66 0.31 -11.61
CA SER A 240 20.19 1.44 -12.39
C SER A 240 19.12 2.53 -12.56
N GLU A 241 19.52 3.79 -12.78
CA GLU A 241 18.56 4.89 -13.06
C GLU A 241 17.59 4.51 -14.18
N LYS A 242 18.12 3.99 -15.30
CA LYS A 242 17.31 3.57 -16.44
C LYS A 242 16.35 2.45 -16.07
N GLY A 243 16.82 1.42 -15.34
CA GLY A 243 16.00 0.31 -14.87
C GLY A 243 14.87 0.78 -13.95
N PHE A 244 15.19 1.64 -12.98
CA PHE A 244 14.22 2.18 -12.04
C PHE A 244 13.15 3.04 -12.72
N LEU A 245 13.53 3.94 -13.63
CA LEU A 245 12.58 4.76 -14.37
C LEU A 245 11.66 3.92 -15.27
N LEU A 246 12.18 2.85 -15.90
CA LEU A 246 11.36 1.89 -16.65
C LEU A 246 10.38 1.15 -15.73
N PHE A 247 10.85 0.76 -14.54
CA PHE A 247 10.00 0.17 -13.52
C PHE A 247 8.88 1.12 -13.09
N VAL A 248 9.17 2.39 -12.79
CA VAL A 248 8.15 3.40 -12.45
C VAL A 248 7.11 3.55 -13.57
N LEU A 249 7.57 3.57 -14.82
CA LEU A 249 6.70 3.66 -16.00
C LEU A 249 5.77 2.43 -16.11
N GLY A 250 6.29 1.23 -15.90
CA GLY A 250 5.52 -0.02 -15.89
C GLY A 250 4.55 -0.12 -14.71
N ALA A 251 4.99 0.30 -13.52
CA ALA A 251 4.19 0.35 -12.30
C ALA A 251 2.93 1.21 -12.48
N ARG A 252 3.04 2.37 -13.14
CA ARG A 252 1.88 3.23 -13.45
C ARG A 252 0.79 2.54 -14.28
N LYS A 253 1.14 1.54 -15.08
CA LYS A 253 0.18 0.80 -15.91
C LYS A 253 -0.49 -0.35 -15.18
N THR A 254 0.06 -0.84 -14.06
CA THR A 254 -0.25 -2.16 -13.49
C THR A 254 -0.57 -2.12 -12.00
N ILE A 255 -0.05 -1.12 -11.29
CA ILE A 255 -0.28 -0.87 -9.87
C ILE A 255 -1.38 0.18 -9.71
N LEU A 256 -2.12 0.11 -8.60
CA LEU A 256 -3.05 1.16 -8.21
C LEU A 256 -2.36 2.54 -8.18
N SER A 257 -2.92 3.53 -8.87
CA SER A 257 -2.32 4.88 -9.02
C SER A 257 -1.93 5.53 -7.68
N ALA A 258 -2.73 5.38 -6.63
CA ALA A 258 -2.42 5.89 -5.29
C ALA A 258 -1.13 5.28 -4.68
N CYS A 259 -0.59 4.20 -5.24
CA CYS A 259 0.64 3.55 -4.79
C CYS A 259 1.84 3.90 -5.67
N THR A 260 1.63 4.42 -6.88
CA THR A 260 2.72 4.70 -7.84
C THR A 260 3.55 5.92 -7.44
N ASP A 261 2.95 6.84 -6.69
CA ASP A 261 3.56 8.06 -6.19
C ASP A 261 4.77 7.77 -5.31
N ARG A 262 4.70 6.67 -4.56
CA ARG A 262 5.77 6.19 -3.70
C ARG A 262 7.03 5.95 -4.50
N PHE A 263 6.95 5.28 -5.64
CA PHE A 263 8.13 5.01 -6.47
C PHE A 263 8.67 6.27 -7.14
N CYS A 264 7.78 7.17 -7.56
CA CYS A 264 8.15 8.38 -8.28
C CYS A 264 9.09 9.28 -7.47
N LEU A 265 8.81 9.47 -6.17
CA LEU A 265 9.62 10.33 -5.31
C LEU A 265 11.04 9.80 -5.11
N ARG A 266 11.27 8.48 -5.21
CA ARG A 266 12.64 7.93 -5.10
C ARG A 266 13.49 8.25 -6.33
N ALA A 267 12.89 8.64 -7.45
CA ALA A 267 13.65 9.05 -8.63
C ALA A 267 14.50 10.31 -8.36
N LEU A 268 14.22 11.06 -7.28
CA LEU A 268 15.02 12.21 -6.86
C LEU A 268 16.48 11.85 -6.51
N ILE A 269 16.79 10.58 -6.24
CA ILE A 269 18.19 10.19 -6.01
C ILE A 269 19.04 10.21 -7.29
N PHE A 270 18.39 10.25 -8.46
CA PHE A 270 19.05 10.26 -9.75
C PHE A 270 19.23 11.69 -10.26
N GLY A 271 20.50 12.12 -10.39
CA GLY A 271 20.83 13.50 -10.74
C GLY A 271 20.31 13.95 -12.10
N ARG A 272 20.25 13.05 -13.09
CA ARG A 272 19.68 13.36 -14.41
C ARG A 272 18.17 13.57 -14.33
N PHE A 273 17.44 12.77 -13.56
CA PHE A 273 16.01 13.01 -13.27
C PHE A 273 15.79 14.38 -12.63
N VAL A 274 16.55 14.72 -11.59
CA VAL A 274 16.41 16.03 -10.92
C VAL A 274 16.78 17.18 -11.85
N SER A 275 17.83 17.03 -12.65
CA SER A 275 18.21 18.04 -13.65
C SER A 275 17.07 18.31 -14.62
N ALA A 276 16.48 17.27 -15.22
CA ALA A 276 15.33 17.40 -16.11
C ALA A 276 14.09 17.99 -15.42
N MET A 277 13.80 17.55 -14.18
CA MET A 277 12.71 18.10 -13.37
C MET A 277 12.88 19.61 -13.14
N THR A 278 14.10 20.06 -12.84
CA THR A 278 14.37 21.48 -12.54
C THR A 278 14.22 22.41 -13.74
N GLU A 279 14.32 21.90 -14.95
CA GLU A 279 14.04 22.65 -16.17
C GLU A 279 12.54 22.97 -16.31
N GLU A 280 11.68 22.09 -15.78
CA GLU A 280 10.22 22.19 -15.88
C GLU A 280 9.53 22.75 -14.61
N LEU A 281 10.29 22.96 -13.52
CA LEU A 281 9.78 23.59 -12.30
C LEU A 281 9.28 25.01 -12.58
N LYS A 282 8.05 25.28 -12.15
CA LYS A 282 7.43 26.60 -12.22
C LYS A 282 7.13 27.10 -10.82
N GLU A 283 7.53 28.32 -10.50
CA GLU A 283 7.11 28.94 -9.23
C GLU A 283 5.60 29.19 -9.27
N VAL A 284 4.92 28.82 -8.19
CA VAL A 284 3.51 29.10 -7.98
C VAL A 284 3.38 30.61 -7.76
N ARG A 285 2.37 31.25 -8.36
CA ARG A 285 2.24 32.71 -8.37
C ARG A 285 2.18 33.27 -6.92
N PRO A 286 3.16 34.04 -6.45
CA PRO A 286 3.16 34.56 -5.09
C PRO A 286 2.10 35.66 -4.90
N PRO A 287 1.60 35.85 -3.66
CA PRO A 287 0.55 36.83 -3.37
C PRO A 287 0.99 38.30 -3.49
N ALA A 288 2.30 38.58 -3.47
CA ALA A 288 2.87 39.91 -3.67
C ALA A 288 3.75 39.94 -4.92
N ARG A 289 4.01 41.14 -5.49
CA ARG A 289 4.98 41.36 -6.58
C ARG A 289 6.42 41.10 -6.10
N ARG A 290 6.75 39.88 -5.70
CA ARG A 290 8.12 39.41 -5.52
C ARG A 290 8.62 38.94 -6.88
N GLY A 291 9.87 39.28 -7.20
CA GLY A 291 10.52 38.72 -8.38
C GLY A 291 10.58 37.20 -8.27
N ALA A 292 10.34 36.51 -9.39
CA ALA A 292 10.38 35.05 -9.40
C ALA A 292 11.74 34.56 -8.90
N ARG A 293 11.75 33.67 -7.89
CA ARG A 293 12.99 33.15 -7.32
C ARG A 293 13.34 31.84 -8.00
N ARG A 294 14.63 31.68 -8.34
CA ARG A 294 15.12 30.37 -8.80
C ARG A 294 15.16 29.41 -7.61
N THR A 295 14.70 28.19 -7.87
CA THR A 295 14.74 27.07 -6.91
C THR A 295 16.19 26.79 -6.51
N VAL A 296 16.39 26.29 -5.29
CA VAL A 296 17.72 25.90 -4.81
C VAL A 296 18.34 24.82 -5.70
N LEU A 297 17.52 23.91 -6.22
CA LEU A 297 17.94 22.85 -7.13
C LEU A 297 18.36 23.37 -8.51
N LYS A 298 17.74 24.44 -8.99
CA LYS A 298 18.16 25.08 -10.25
C LYS A 298 19.47 25.85 -10.07
N ALA A 299 19.72 26.38 -8.88
CA ALA A 299 20.97 27.06 -8.55
C ALA A 299 22.12 26.07 -8.28
N ASN A 300 21.81 24.88 -7.76
CA ASN A 300 22.77 23.83 -7.47
C ASN A 300 22.19 22.44 -7.83
N PRO A 301 22.19 22.05 -9.12
CA PRO A 301 21.63 20.76 -9.55
C PRO A 301 22.33 19.54 -8.92
N GLY A 302 23.61 19.69 -8.55
CA GLY A 302 24.38 18.64 -7.87
C GLY A 302 23.96 18.39 -6.42
N ALA A 303 23.15 19.26 -5.81
CA ALA A 303 22.66 19.10 -4.43
C ALA A 303 21.45 18.15 -4.30
N HIS A 304 21.06 17.47 -5.38
CA HIS A 304 20.06 16.41 -5.30
C HIS A 304 20.48 15.35 -4.27
N PRO A 305 19.49 14.66 -3.65
CA PRO A 305 19.81 13.59 -2.73
C PRO A 305 20.51 12.43 -3.44
N THR A 306 21.39 11.73 -2.74
CA THR A 306 22.07 10.52 -3.25
C THR A 306 21.81 9.29 -2.40
N GLU A 307 21.23 9.51 -1.22
CA GLU A 307 20.86 8.47 -0.27
C GLU A 307 19.40 8.59 0.11
N ILE A 308 18.84 7.52 0.67
CA ILE A 308 17.48 7.48 1.19
C ILE A 308 17.55 7.05 2.65
N CYS A 309 16.90 7.82 3.51
CA CYS A 309 16.68 7.54 4.93
C CYS A 309 15.18 7.42 5.20
N GLU A 310 14.78 6.39 5.93
CA GLU A 310 13.41 6.20 6.36
C GLU A 310 13.17 7.03 7.63
N ILE A 311 12.06 7.78 7.67
CA ILE A 311 11.63 8.50 8.86
C ILE A 311 10.36 7.83 9.43
N PRO A 312 10.37 7.40 10.70
CA PRO A 312 9.25 6.72 11.32
C PRO A 312 8.09 7.69 11.61
N GLY A 313 6.96 7.16 12.08
CA GLY A 313 5.84 8.00 12.50
C GLY A 313 6.11 8.79 13.78
N VAL A 314 5.19 9.71 14.10
CA VAL A 314 5.19 10.39 15.41
C VAL A 314 5.05 9.34 16.52
N GLY A 315 5.92 9.39 17.53
CA GLY A 315 5.92 8.44 18.66
C GLY A 315 6.62 7.09 18.40
N GLU A 316 7.22 6.89 17.22
CA GLU A 316 8.03 5.70 16.88
C GLU A 316 9.55 6.02 16.82
N ILE A 317 9.98 7.19 17.33
CA ILE A 317 11.39 7.61 17.28
C ILE A 317 12.11 7.06 18.51
N ASP A 318 12.92 6.01 18.31
CA ASP A 318 13.71 5.40 19.38
C ASP A 318 15.00 6.18 19.68
N ALA A 319 15.58 6.84 18.67
CA ALA A 319 16.82 7.59 18.78
C ALA A 319 16.88 8.74 17.77
N LYS A 320 17.41 9.88 18.22
CA LYS A 320 17.67 11.02 17.36
C LYS A 320 18.74 10.71 16.31
N GLN A 321 18.65 11.40 15.18
CA GLN A 321 19.50 11.23 14.02
C GLN A 321 20.25 12.51 13.70
N ASN A 322 21.42 12.38 13.08
CA ASN A 322 22.15 13.53 12.56
C ASN A 322 21.45 14.11 11.32
N ILE A 323 21.48 15.42 11.20
CA ILE A 323 20.97 16.14 10.03
C ILE A 323 22.00 16.02 8.91
N ASN A 324 21.63 15.34 7.83
CA ASN A 324 22.49 15.12 6.68
C ASN A 324 21.93 15.82 5.44
N HIS A 325 22.80 16.51 4.73
CA HIS A 325 22.47 17.07 3.41
C HIS A 325 22.49 15.97 2.35
N ARG A 326 21.73 16.15 1.27
CA ARG A 326 21.63 15.18 0.17
C ARG A 326 21.13 13.79 0.58
N VAL A 327 20.39 13.72 1.68
CA VAL A 327 19.64 12.53 2.09
C VAL A 327 18.15 12.77 1.86
N LEU A 328 17.52 11.88 1.09
CA LEU A 328 16.07 11.88 0.89
C LEU A 328 15.39 11.20 2.08
N TYR A 329 14.79 11.99 2.95
CA TYR A 329 14.01 11.52 4.10
C TYR A 329 12.60 11.18 3.63
N ILE A 330 12.20 9.91 3.83
CA ILE A 330 10.91 9.41 3.37
C ILE A 330 10.11 8.77 4.51
N PRO A 331 8.91 9.28 4.81
CA PRO A 331 8.04 8.69 5.81
C PRO A 331 7.63 7.25 5.47
N VAL A 332 7.70 6.37 6.48
CA VAL A 332 7.16 5.00 6.39
C VAL A 332 5.72 4.88 6.89
N VAL A 333 5.12 6.01 7.29
CA VAL A 333 3.71 6.14 7.68
C VAL A 333 2.92 6.92 6.64
N ARG A 334 1.61 6.64 6.57
CA ARG A 334 0.72 7.23 5.56
C ARG A 334 0.43 8.70 5.82
N ASP A 335 0.13 9.04 7.08
CA ASP A 335 -0.41 10.34 7.45
C ASP A 335 0.67 11.24 8.04
N PHE A 336 1.84 11.24 7.40
CA PHE A 336 2.95 12.11 7.78
C PHE A 336 2.60 13.57 7.49
N PRO A 337 2.89 14.52 8.40
CA PRO A 337 2.47 15.90 8.24
C PRO A 337 3.20 16.59 7.08
N LEU A 338 2.46 17.48 6.41
CA LEU A 338 2.92 18.47 5.43
C LEU A 338 3.44 17.97 4.07
N VAL A 339 4.33 16.97 4.04
CA VAL A 339 5.09 16.54 2.85
C VAL A 339 5.17 15.01 2.73
N ASP A 340 5.29 14.50 1.51
CA ASP A 340 5.48 13.06 1.23
C ASP A 340 6.95 12.62 1.29
N CYS A 341 7.88 13.55 1.13
CA CYS A 341 9.30 13.38 1.41
C CYS A 341 10.00 14.74 1.48
N PHE A 342 11.20 14.81 2.06
CA PHE A 342 12.01 16.02 2.07
C PHE A 342 13.50 15.73 2.09
N PHE A 343 14.32 16.74 1.82
CA PHE A 343 15.77 16.68 1.97
C PHE A 343 16.36 18.07 2.23
N PHE A 344 17.61 18.09 2.69
CA PHE A 344 18.34 19.32 2.96
C PHE A 344 19.40 19.63 1.90
N VAL A 345 19.45 20.89 1.50
CA VAL A 345 20.47 21.45 0.59
C VAL A 345 21.27 22.51 1.33
N GLU A 346 22.59 22.42 1.28
CA GLU A 346 23.47 23.36 1.98
C GLU A 346 23.69 24.67 1.20
N SER A 347 23.93 24.57 -0.11
CA SER A 347 24.34 25.68 -0.97
C SER A 347 23.39 25.87 -2.17
N PRO A 348 23.10 27.12 -2.59
CA PRO A 348 23.71 28.38 -2.14
C PRO A 348 23.16 28.93 -0.82
N ARG A 349 22.10 28.32 -0.29
CA ARG A 349 21.52 28.65 1.01
C ARG A 349 20.97 27.37 1.64
N ARG A 350 21.09 27.26 2.96
CA ARG A 350 20.52 26.14 3.71
C ARG A 350 19.01 26.10 3.49
N THR A 351 18.53 25.02 2.88
CA THR A 351 17.15 24.90 2.43
C THR A 351 16.59 23.51 2.74
N LEU A 352 15.42 23.45 3.37
CA LEU A 352 14.56 22.27 3.39
C LEU A 352 13.74 22.26 2.09
N VAL A 353 13.93 21.23 1.28
CA VAL A 353 13.11 21.01 0.07
C VAL A 353 12.11 19.91 0.38
N GLY A 354 10.85 20.29 0.54
CA GLY A 354 9.72 19.39 0.76
C GLY A 354 9.00 19.09 -0.55
N LEU A 355 8.61 17.84 -0.77
CA LEU A 355 7.79 17.46 -1.91
C LEU A 355 6.44 16.96 -1.46
N ARG A 356 5.40 17.36 -2.18
CA ARG A 356 4.03 16.93 -1.94
C ARG A 356 3.37 16.54 -3.26
N MET A 357 3.00 15.28 -3.38
CA MET A 357 2.21 14.74 -4.48
C MET A 357 0.77 15.22 -4.34
N THR A 358 0.14 15.66 -5.44
CA THR A 358 -1.26 16.07 -5.39
C THR A 358 -1.99 15.91 -6.73
N THR A 359 -3.26 15.52 -6.64
CA THR A 359 -4.20 15.54 -7.77
C THR A 359 -5.06 16.81 -7.81
N ALA A 360 -5.06 17.59 -6.73
CA ALA A 360 -5.89 18.78 -6.58
C ALA A 360 -5.24 20.02 -7.21
N GLY A 361 -6.09 20.96 -7.64
CA GLY A 361 -5.66 22.28 -8.11
C GLY A 361 -5.28 23.25 -6.99
N GLU A 362 -5.69 22.93 -5.76
CA GLU A 362 -5.34 23.66 -4.55
C GLU A 362 -5.07 22.66 -3.42
N HIS A 363 -4.07 22.97 -2.60
CA HIS A 363 -3.67 22.20 -1.44
C HIS A 363 -3.26 23.13 -0.30
N HIS A 364 -4.23 23.86 0.24
CA HIS A 364 -4.01 24.66 1.45
C HIS A 364 -3.58 23.75 2.61
N THR A 365 -2.76 24.28 3.49
CA THR A 365 -2.32 23.62 4.72
C THR A 365 -2.86 24.40 5.91
N THR A 366 -2.74 23.85 7.11
CA THR A 366 -3.05 24.55 8.35
C THR A 366 -1.78 24.83 9.13
N THR A 367 -1.83 25.81 10.03
CA THR A 367 -0.71 26.09 10.95
C THR A 367 -0.39 24.89 11.85
N SER A 368 -1.40 24.09 12.23
CA SER A 368 -1.19 22.88 13.03
C SER A 368 -0.46 21.79 12.25
N THR A 369 -0.73 21.60 10.96
CA THR A 369 0.01 20.64 10.13
C THR A 369 1.48 21.04 9.98
N VAL A 370 1.78 22.33 9.80
CA VAL A 370 3.17 22.81 9.73
C VAL A 370 3.86 22.64 11.09
N TRP A 371 3.17 22.95 12.19
CA TRP A 371 3.67 22.74 13.55
C TRP A 371 4.01 21.27 13.83
N GLN A 372 3.09 20.36 13.53
CA GLN A 372 3.29 18.91 13.71
C GLN A 372 4.52 18.42 12.93
N PHE A 373 4.72 18.93 11.71
CA PHE A 373 5.92 18.61 10.94
C PHE A 373 7.18 19.14 11.62
N THR A 374 7.20 20.40 12.08
CA THR A 374 8.39 20.96 12.77
C THR A 374 8.71 20.29 14.10
N GLU A 375 7.68 19.92 14.88
CA GLU A 375 7.83 19.16 16.13
C GLU A 375 8.47 17.80 15.84
N HIS A 376 7.96 17.09 14.85
CA HIS A 376 8.50 15.80 14.45
C HIS A 376 9.97 15.90 14.01
N LEU A 377 10.36 16.95 13.28
CA LEU A 377 11.76 17.18 12.92
C LEU A 377 12.63 17.44 14.16
N SER A 378 12.11 18.13 15.18
CA SER A 378 12.82 18.38 16.44
C SER A 378 13.02 17.13 17.29
N GLU A 379 12.04 16.22 17.26
CA GLU A 379 12.12 14.91 17.91
C GLU A 379 13.08 13.99 17.17
N PHE A 380 13.05 14.00 15.83
CA PHE A 380 13.84 13.09 15.01
C PHE A 380 15.31 13.50 14.88
N PHE A 381 15.61 14.80 14.85
CA PHE A 381 16.96 15.29 14.58
C PHE A 381 17.69 15.85 15.80
N ASP A 382 18.97 15.51 15.91
CA ASP A 382 19.91 16.15 16.83
C ASP A 382 20.27 17.57 16.36
N GLY A 383 20.24 18.53 17.29
CA GLY A 383 20.60 19.93 17.01
C GLY A 383 19.61 20.67 16.11
N TRP A 384 18.36 20.20 15.98
CA TRP A 384 17.36 20.80 15.09
C TRP A 384 17.14 22.30 15.33
N GLU A 385 17.05 22.74 16.59
CA GLU A 385 16.79 24.14 16.92
C GLU A 385 17.85 25.09 16.35
N GLU A 386 19.13 24.71 16.46
CA GLU A 386 20.25 25.50 15.92
C GLU A 386 20.28 25.41 14.39
N PHE A 387 20.06 24.22 13.83
CA PHE A 387 20.05 24.01 12.39
C PHE A 387 18.93 24.79 11.68
N ALA A 388 17.74 24.85 12.28
CA ALA A 388 16.58 25.54 11.74
C ALA A 388 16.75 27.06 11.68
N GLN A 389 17.70 27.65 12.42
CA GLN A 389 17.95 29.10 12.38
C GLN A 389 18.41 29.54 10.98
N GLY A 390 17.59 30.40 10.36
CA GLY A 390 17.84 30.88 9.00
C GLY A 390 17.64 29.84 7.89
N LEU A 391 17.03 28.69 8.20
CA LEU A 391 16.70 27.65 7.23
C LEU A 391 15.59 28.13 6.29
N SER A 392 15.85 28.16 4.99
CA SER A 392 14.84 28.47 3.97
C SER A 392 13.99 27.24 3.65
N TRP A 393 12.73 27.42 3.28
CA TRP A 393 11.86 26.31 2.87
C TRP A 393 11.42 26.48 1.42
N GLU A 394 11.47 25.38 0.67
CA GLU A 394 10.91 25.24 -0.67
C GLU A 394 9.95 24.05 -0.69
N ILE A 395 8.71 24.26 -1.12
CA ILE A 395 7.72 23.19 -1.30
C ILE A 395 7.49 22.98 -2.78
N ILE A 396 7.66 21.74 -3.25
CA ILE A 396 7.42 21.33 -4.62
C ILE A 396 6.16 20.47 -4.67
N TYR A 397 5.12 21.00 -5.30
CA TYR A 397 3.90 20.27 -5.60
C TYR A 397 4.09 19.45 -6.87
N VAL A 398 4.13 18.13 -6.72
CA VAL A 398 4.26 17.19 -7.83
C VAL A 398 2.86 16.77 -8.27
N GLN A 399 2.43 17.29 -9.42
CA GLN A 399 1.11 17.03 -9.99
C GLN A 399 1.15 15.85 -10.96
N HIS A 400 0.09 15.04 -10.92
CA HIS A 400 -0.18 14.01 -11.91
C HIS A 400 -0.53 14.64 -13.27
N ALA A 401 -0.41 13.86 -14.35
CA ALA A 401 -0.73 14.35 -15.70
C ALA A 401 -2.19 14.81 -15.83
N ASP A 402 -3.10 14.14 -15.12
CA ASP A 402 -4.53 14.41 -15.14
C ASP A 402 -4.98 15.36 -14.01
N SER A 403 -4.03 15.93 -13.25
CA SER A 403 -4.33 16.86 -12.17
C SER A 403 -4.89 18.18 -12.69
N THR A 404 -5.74 18.82 -11.89
CA THR A 404 -6.07 20.23 -12.12
C THR A 404 -4.82 21.10 -11.89
N PRO A 405 -4.41 21.96 -12.83
CA PRO A 405 -3.22 22.78 -12.67
C PRO A 405 -3.28 23.68 -11.44
N MET A 406 -2.17 23.79 -10.72
CA MET A 406 -2.08 24.67 -9.56
C MET A 406 -1.81 26.11 -10.00
N ASN A 407 -2.83 26.96 -9.86
CA ASN A 407 -2.81 28.33 -10.39
C ASN A 407 -2.53 29.41 -9.32
N GLY A 408 -2.73 29.08 -8.04
CA GLY A 408 -2.62 30.02 -6.93
C GLY A 408 -1.65 29.54 -5.85
N TRP A 409 -1.11 30.50 -5.09
CA TRP A 409 -0.29 30.23 -3.91
C TRP A 409 -1.07 29.44 -2.87
N GLN A 410 -0.43 28.41 -2.30
CA GLN A 410 -1.05 27.60 -1.27
C GLN A 410 -0.95 28.29 0.08
N ARG A 411 -2.12 28.52 0.69
CA ARG A 411 -2.25 29.24 1.95
C ARG A 411 -1.98 28.30 3.13
N CYS A 412 -1.62 28.91 4.24
CA CYS A 412 -1.56 28.27 5.54
C CYS A 412 -2.63 28.91 6.41
N ASP A 413 -3.71 28.19 6.63
CA ASP A 413 -4.87 28.67 7.35
C ASP A 413 -4.66 28.53 8.86
N VAL A 414 -5.00 29.61 9.58
CA VAL A 414 -5.01 29.61 11.04
C VAL A 414 -6.35 29.04 11.48
N VAL A 415 -6.34 27.84 12.06
CA VAL A 415 -7.52 27.28 12.70
C VAL A 415 -7.57 27.84 14.12
N ASN A 416 -8.69 28.41 14.56
CA ASN A 416 -8.83 28.94 15.92
C ASN A 416 -9.04 27.78 16.92
N THR A 417 -8.25 27.77 18.00
CA THR A 417 -8.52 26.99 19.22
C THR A 417 -8.25 27.90 20.41
N ASP A 418 -8.91 27.65 21.55
CA ASP A 418 -9.08 28.60 22.65
C ASP A 418 -7.83 28.87 23.53
N GLY A 419 -6.62 28.90 22.95
CA GLY A 419 -5.34 29.06 23.68
C GLY A 419 -4.47 30.23 23.21
N VAL A 420 -4.21 31.22 24.09
CA VAL A 420 -3.47 32.46 23.80
C VAL A 420 -2.00 32.23 23.39
N SER A 421 -1.30 31.25 23.98
CA SER A 421 0.09 30.92 23.60
C SER A 421 0.17 30.18 22.26
N GLU A 422 -0.87 29.42 21.90
CA GLU A 422 -0.97 28.75 20.60
C GLU A 422 -1.24 29.75 19.48
N GLU A 423 -2.01 30.83 19.75
CA GLU A 423 -2.29 31.88 18.77
C GLU A 423 -1.02 32.61 18.29
N GLU A 424 -0.12 32.99 19.20
CA GLU A 424 1.12 33.70 18.82
C GLU A 424 2.05 32.81 17.97
N ASN A 425 2.19 31.53 18.33
CA ASN A 425 2.96 30.56 17.55
C ASN A 425 2.33 30.32 16.16
N ARG A 426 1.00 30.27 16.06
CA ARG A 426 0.31 30.14 14.76
C ARG A 426 0.49 31.36 13.87
N GLY A 427 0.44 32.56 14.43
CA GLY A 427 0.73 33.80 13.71
C GLY A 427 2.14 33.76 13.08
N ARG A 428 3.14 33.32 13.85
CA ARG A 428 4.52 33.15 13.37
C ARG A 428 4.61 32.11 12.25
N ILE A 429 3.94 30.97 12.38
CA ILE A 429 3.90 29.92 11.33
C ILE A 429 3.23 30.42 10.05
N ALA A 430 2.13 31.16 10.17
CA ALA A 430 1.43 31.73 9.02
C ALA A 430 2.30 32.77 8.29
N GLU A 431 3.00 33.64 9.02
CA GLU A 431 3.97 34.57 8.43
C GLU A 431 5.16 33.85 7.80
N PHE A 432 5.70 32.84 8.48
CA PHE A 432 6.75 31.98 7.94
C PHE A 432 6.34 31.35 6.62
N TRP A 433 5.11 30.81 6.53
CA TRP A 433 4.60 30.19 5.32
C TRP A 433 4.46 31.17 4.14
N LYS A 434 4.21 32.46 4.41
CA LYS A 434 4.23 33.50 3.36
C LYS A 434 5.62 33.75 2.78
N THR A 435 6.68 33.28 3.45
CA THR A 435 8.08 33.36 2.99
C THR A 435 8.60 32.08 2.35
N THR A 436 7.91 30.94 2.55
CA THR A 436 8.21 29.65 1.94
C THR A 436 8.01 29.70 0.42
N HIS A 437 9.02 29.39 -0.38
CA HIS A 437 8.86 29.37 -1.83
C HIS A 437 8.12 28.11 -2.28
N GLN A 438 7.19 28.27 -3.22
CA GLN A 438 6.34 27.17 -3.69
C GLN A 438 6.53 26.98 -5.18
N TYR A 439 6.76 25.74 -5.60
CA TYR A 439 6.94 25.36 -6.99
C TYR A 439 5.98 24.24 -7.35
N GLN A 440 5.70 24.10 -8.64
CA GLN A 440 4.92 23.01 -9.18
C GLN A 440 5.69 22.31 -10.30
N PHE A 441 5.48 21.01 -10.40
CA PHE A 441 6.03 20.14 -11.43
C PHE A 441 4.99 19.11 -11.86
N ALA A 442 4.83 18.91 -13.17
CA ALA A 442 3.89 17.94 -13.71
C ALA A 442 4.63 16.65 -14.10
N LEU A 443 4.44 15.57 -13.33
CA LEU A 443 5.10 14.29 -13.58
C LEU A 443 4.32 13.44 -14.59
N THR A 444 4.49 13.78 -15.87
CA THR A 444 3.79 13.12 -16.99
C THR A 444 4.49 11.85 -17.49
N GLU A 445 3.77 11.00 -18.20
CA GLU A 445 4.38 9.86 -18.91
C GLU A 445 5.38 10.34 -19.97
N CYS A 446 5.08 11.45 -20.66
CA CYS A 446 5.97 12.07 -21.63
C CYS A 446 7.29 12.52 -21.00
N PHE A 447 7.25 13.10 -19.81
CA PHE A 447 8.44 13.46 -19.04
C PHE A 447 9.30 12.21 -18.78
N LEU A 448 8.72 11.15 -18.21
CA LEU A 448 9.45 9.91 -17.93
C LEU A 448 10.02 9.28 -19.20
N ARG A 449 9.28 9.29 -20.31
CA ARG A 449 9.76 8.72 -21.58
C ARG A 449 10.95 9.50 -22.15
N ARG A 450 10.95 10.84 -22.05
CA ARG A 450 12.08 11.67 -22.50
C ARG A 450 13.39 11.31 -21.83
N MET A 451 13.34 10.88 -20.56
CA MET A 451 14.50 10.42 -19.80
C MET A 451 15.23 9.22 -20.41
N PHE A 452 14.67 8.52 -21.41
CA PHE A 452 15.33 7.42 -22.09
C PHE A 452 15.95 7.79 -23.44
N TYR A 453 15.57 8.93 -24.00
CA TYR A 453 15.97 9.34 -25.36
C TYR A 453 16.93 10.53 -25.38
N SER A 454 17.16 11.20 -24.24
CA SER A 454 18.03 12.39 -24.14
C SER A 454 19.47 12.10 -23.74
#